data_AF-A0A969FKU8-F1
#
_entry.id   AF-A0A969FKU8-F1
#
_cell.length_a   1.000
_cell.length_b   1.000
_cell.length_c   1.000
_cell.angle_alpha   90.00
_cell.angle_beta   90.00
_cell.angle_gamma   90.00
#
_symmetry.space_group_name_H-M   'P 1'
#
loop_
_entity.id
_entity.type
_entity.pdbx_description
1 polymer ?
#
loop_
_entity_poly.entity_id
_entity_poly.type
_entity_poly.pdbx_seq_one_letter_code
_entity_poly.pdbx_strand_id
1 'polypeptide(L)'
;MTKATRPHPATYTLEPTNRPPDTRNGDFAVRPGDTLKLYFDNPVNPSTNLGGSDPEDGSDLENDPNRGPDFYVITELPPASQGILYSGDPSQNKPLKVGDKLTPDEIKNLHFDATDNFTGTAFKYAAGDKNGETDPFPATVTINPANRPPDTKPASNPVEPNKTVQVAGLGAT
;
A
#
# COMPACT_ATOMS: atom_id res chain seq x y z
N MET A 1 -61.09 -34.92 20.75
CA MET A 1 -60.34 -33.74 21.24
C MET A 1 -59.00 -33.72 20.54
N THR A 2 -58.89 -33.00 19.43
CA THR A 2 -57.72 -33.02 18.55
C THR A 2 -56.74 -31.97 19.06
N LYS A 3 -55.63 -32.39 19.67
CA LYS A 3 -54.57 -31.49 20.14
C LYS A 3 -53.77 -31.02 18.93
N ALA A 4 -53.90 -29.75 18.57
CA ALA A 4 -53.12 -29.13 17.50
C ALA A 4 -51.63 -29.18 17.85
N THR A 5 -50.83 -29.75 16.96
CA THR A 5 -49.37 -29.67 17.00
C THR A 5 -49.00 -28.21 16.73
N ARG A 6 -48.40 -27.54 17.71
CA ARG A 6 -47.77 -26.23 17.51
C ARG A 6 -46.63 -26.44 16.49
N PRO A 7 -46.61 -25.78 15.32
CA PRO A 7 -45.38 -25.73 14.55
C PRO A 7 -44.33 -25.05 15.43
N HIS A 8 -43.18 -25.70 15.60
CA HIS A 8 -41.99 -25.02 16.11
C HIS A 8 -41.71 -23.86 15.15
N PRO A 9 -41.49 -22.63 15.65
CA PRO A 9 -40.91 -21.62 14.79
C PRO A 9 -39.55 -22.18 14.34
N ALA A 10 -39.40 -22.43 13.05
CA ALA A 10 -38.08 -22.55 12.47
C ALA A 10 -37.39 -21.22 12.79
N THR A 11 -36.46 -21.25 13.75
CA THR A 11 -35.47 -20.20 13.86
C THR A 11 -34.63 -20.29 12.60
N TYR A 12 -35.03 -19.56 11.56
CA TYR A 12 -34.11 -19.15 10.52
C TYR A 12 -33.14 -18.20 11.20
N THR A 13 -32.05 -18.73 11.73
CA THR A 13 -30.87 -17.92 11.95
C THR A 13 -30.42 -17.53 10.54
N LEU A 14 -30.64 -16.27 10.16
CA LEU A 14 -29.91 -15.71 9.03
C LEU A 14 -28.44 -15.87 9.44
N GLU A 15 -27.68 -16.68 8.73
CA GLU A 15 -26.22 -16.56 8.85
C GLU A 15 -25.90 -15.08 8.59
N PRO A 16 -25.06 -14.42 9.40
CA PRO A 16 -24.58 -13.10 9.03
C PRO A 16 -24.01 -13.23 7.62
N THR A 17 -24.58 -12.47 6.69
CA THR A 17 -24.26 -12.54 5.27
C THR A 17 -22.86 -11.98 5.08
N ASN A 18 -21.83 -12.82 5.28
CA ASN A 18 -20.40 -12.52 5.19
C ASN A 18 -20.13 -11.28 4.34
N ARG A 19 -20.03 -10.11 4.97
CA ARG A 19 -19.69 -8.88 4.26
C ARG A 19 -18.21 -8.94 3.87
N PRO A 20 -17.88 -8.50 2.66
CA PRO A 20 -16.50 -8.42 2.25
C PRO A 20 -15.72 -7.46 3.17
N PRO A 21 -14.45 -7.77 3.50
CA PRO A 21 -13.57 -6.87 4.24
C PRO A 21 -13.40 -5.53 3.53
N ASP A 22 -13.12 -4.46 4.28
CA ASP A 22 -12.79 -3.13 3.74
C ASP A 22 -11.27 -2.91 3.61
N THR A 23 -10.89 -1.89 2.85
CA THR A 23 -9.51 -1.42 2.72
C THR A 23 -9.37 0.09 2.91
N ARG A 24 -8.17 0.54 3.27
CA ARG A 24 -7.84 1.96 3.50
C ARG A 24 -6.92 2.52 2.41
N ASN A 25 -7.19 3.75 1.99
CA ASN A 25 -6.30 4.49 1.11
C ASN A 25 -4.98 4.83 1.81
N GLY A 26 -3.90 4.91 1.04
CA GLY A 26 -2.59 5.35 1.52
C GLY A 26 -2.01 6.47 0.63
N ASP A 27 -1.27 7.39 1.24
CA ASP A 27 -0.53 8.44 0.54
C ASP A 27 0.96 8.35 0.92
N PHE A 28 1.84 8.29 -0.09
CA PHE A 28 3.28 8.13 0.09
C PHE A 28 4.05 9.10 -0.78
N ALA A 29 5.34 9.26 -0.49
CA ALA A 29 6.25 10.00 -1.35
C ALA A 29 7.57 9.26 -1.55
N VAL A 30 8.09 9.29 -2.78
CA VAL A 30 9.38 8.70 -3.16
C VAL A 30 10.12 9.62 -4.12
N ARG A 31 11.46 9.64 -4.03
CA ARG A 31 12.27 10.39 -4.99
C ARG A 31 12.33 9.62 -6.31
N PRO A 32 12.42 10.31 -7.45
CA PRO A 32 12.68 9.63 -8.73
C PRO A 32 13.97 8.82 -8.66
N GLY A 33 13.91 7.58 -9.17
CA GLY A 33 15.02 6.62 -9.16
C GLY A 33 15.22 5.85 -7.85
N ASP A 34 14.49 6.19 -6.78
CA ASP A 34 14.58 5.51 -5.49
C ASP A 34 13.50 4.42 -5.33
N THR A 35 13.78 3.44 -4.47
CA THR A 35 12.80 2.44 -4.05
C THR A 35 12.17 2.82 -2.70
N LEU A 36 10.84 2.78 -2.63
CA LEU A 36 10.05 3.06 -1.43
C LEU A 36 9.46 1.77 -0.85
N LYS A 37 9.63 1.56 0.46
CA LYS A 37 8.85 0.56 1.21
C LYS A 37 7.49 1.14 1.60
N LEU A 38 6.41 0.41 1.30
CA LEU A 38 5.06 0.79 1.70
C LEU A 38 4.74 0.17 3.06
N TYR A 39 4.32 1.00 4.01
CA TYR A 39 4.06 0.54 5.36
C TYR A 39 2.57 0.25 5.56
N PHE A 40 2.31 -0.88 6.21
CA PHE A 40 1.00 -1.24 6.73
C PHE A 40 0.92 -0.84 8.20
N ASP A 41 -0.20 -0.23 8.59
CA ASP A 41 -0.51 0.12 9.98
C ASP A 41 0.67 0.74 10.77
N ASN A 42 1.46 1.63 10.17
CA ASN A 42 2.52 2.36 10.88
C ASN A 42 1.88 3.30 11.91
N PRO A 43 2.07 3.07 13.23
CA PRO A 43 1.43 3.88 14.27
C PRO A 43 1.95 5.33 14.31
N VAL A 44 3.06 5.62 13.62
CA VAL A 44 3.71 6.93 13.64
C VAL A 44 3.10 7.90 12.61
N ASN A 45 2.56 7.41 11.49
CA ASN A 45 1.97 8.24 10.42
C ASN A 45 0.76 7.56 9.77
N PRO A 46 -0.45 7.69 10.33
CA PRO A 46 -1.64 6.99 9.84
C PRO A 46 -2.10 7.42 8.45
N SER A 47 -1.72 8.61 7.98
CA SER A 47 -2.02 9.10 6.63
C SER A 47 -1.21 8.42 5.52
N THR A 48 -0.18 7.66 5.88
CA THR A 48 0.70 6.93 4.94
C THR A 48 0.60 5.42 5.13
N ASN A 49 -0.58 4.91 5.51
CA ASN A 49 -0.77 3.50 5.85
C ASN A 49 -1.69 2.78 4.88
N LEU A 50 -1.32 1.55 4.59
CA LEU A 50 -2.19 0.56 4.01
C LEU A 50 -2.84 -0.27 5.12
N GLY A 51 -4.05 -0.79 4.88
CA GLY A 51 -4.78 -1.63 5.83
C GLY A 51 -6.20 -1.95 5.38
N GLY A 52 -6.97 -2.55 6.29
CA GLY A 52 -8.35 -2.99 6.08
C GLY A 52 -8.94 -3.65 7.33
N SER A 53 -10.26 -3.76 7.42
CA SER A 53 -11.00 -4.35 8.54
C SER A 53 -12.12 -5.25 8.02
N ASP A 54 -12.36 -6.37 8.68
CA ASP A 54 -13.49 -7.27 8.38
C ASP A 54 -14.64 -6.99 9.37
N PRO A 55 -15.77 -6.40 8.93
CA PRO A 55 -16.84 -5.99 9.82
C PRO A 55 -17.79 -7.14 10.26
N GLU A 56 -17.64 -8.39 9.83
CA GLU A 56 -18.65 -9.44 10.04
C GLU A 56 -18.19 -10.81 10.61
N ASP A 57 -17.34 -10.86 11.65
CA ASP A 57 -17.30 -12.07 12.52
C ASP A 57 -18.11 -11.91 13.82
N GLY A 58 -19.43 -11.88 13.65
CA GLY A 58 -20.42 -11.82 14.73
C GLY A 58 -20.74 -13.17 15.40
N SER A 59 -19.87 -14.19 15.30
CA SER A 59 -19.91 -15.33 16.22
C SER A 59 -18.84 -15.15 17.29
N ASP A 60 -19.25 -14.67 18.47
CA ASP A 60 -18.57 -14.74 19.79
C ASP A 60 -17.05 -14.46 19.88
N LEU A 61 -16.44 -13.92 18.82
CA LEU A 61 -15.05 -13.47 18.69
C LEU A 61 -14.98 -11.99 18.30
N GLU A 62 -16.03 -11.21 18.57
CA GLU A 62 -16.13 -9.76 18.30
C GLU A 62 -15.00 -8.89 18.92
N ASN A 63 -14.02 -9.50 19.60
CA ASN A 63 -12.83 -8.85 20.13
C ASN A 63 -11.54 -9.68 19.91
N ASP A 64 -11.37 -10.38 18.77
CA ASP A 64 -10.02 -10.82 18.38
C ASP A 64 -9.29 -9.67 17.66
N PRO A 65 -8.38 -8.93 18.34
CA PRO A 65 -7.59 -7.87 17.73
C PRO A 65 -6.63 -8.37 16.63
N ASN A 66 -6.55 -9.69 16.38
CA ASN A 66 -5.72 -10.28 15.33
C ASN A 66 -6.52 -10.68 14.08
N ARG A 67 -7.84 -10.49 14.04
CA ARG A 67 -8.67 -10.93 12.90
C ARG A 67 -8.76 -9.83 11.84
N GLY A 68 -7.74 -9.76 10.99
CA GLY A 68 -7.72 -8.97 9.76
C GLY A 68 -8.17 -9.79 8.54
N PRO A 69 -8.15 -9.20 7.33
CA PRO A 69 -8.46 -9.94 6.11
C PRO A 69 -7.49 -11.09 5.85
N ASP A 70 -7.99 -12.17 5.26
CA ASP A 70 -7.23 -13.40 4.95
C ASP A 70 -6.28 -13.23 3.76
N PHE A 71 -6.64 -12.39 2.79
CA PHE A 71 -5.79 -12.05 1.66
C PHE A 71 -6.07 -10.65 1.14
N TYR A 72 -5.21 -10.21 0.23
CA TYR A 72 -5.38 -8.98 -0.53
C TYR A 72 -5.17 -9.25 -2.02
N VAL A 73 -5.74 -8.41 -2.87
CA VAL A 73 -5.64 -8.52 -4.34
C VAL A 73 -5.22 -7.17 -4.90
N ILE A 74 -4.18 -7.16 -5.76
CA ILE A 74 -3.85 -5.98 -6.55
C ILE A 74 -4.86 -5.86 -7.69
N THR A 75 -5.67 -4.82 -7.69
CA THR A 75 -6.75 -4.61 -8.68
C THR A 75 -6.33 -3.68 -9.81
N GLU A 76 -5.35 -2.82 -9.55
CA GLU A 76 -4.78 -1.90 -10.54
C GLU A 76 -3.29 -1.67 -10.21
N LEU A 77 -2.42 -1.75 -11.22
CA LEU A 77 -0.99 -1.49 -11.07
C LEU A 77 -0.65 -0.04 -11.44
N PRO A 78 0.45 0.50 -10.89
CA PRO A 78 0.99 1.75 -11.42
C PRO A 78 1.47 1.54 -12.88
N PRO A 79 1.42 2.57 -13.74
CA PRO A 79 2.02 2.49 -15.06
C PRO A 79 3.52 2.18 -14.95
N ALA A 80 4.00 1.24 -15.77
CA ALA A 80 5.41 0.84 -15.77
C ALA A 80 6.38 1.99 -16.10
N SER A 81 5.89 3.06 -16.75
CA SER A 81 6.66 4.28 -17.00
C SER A 81 6.91 5.11 -15.73
N GLN A 82 6.15 4.88 -14.66
CA GLN A 82 6.33 5.54 -13.36
C GLN A 82 7.15 4.66 -12.41
N GLY A 83 6.97 3.34 -12.47
CA GLY A 83 7.72 2.39 -11.65
C GLY A 83 7.11 0.98 -11.65
N ILE A 84 7.67 0.10 -10.84
CA ILE A 84 7.21 -1.29 -10.70
C ILE A 84 6.92 -1.59 -9.22
N LEU A 85 5.81 -2.27 -8.94
CA LEU A 85 5.43 -2.72 -7.60
C LEU A 85 5.89 -4.17 -7.37
N TYR A 86 6.51 -4.43 -6.23
CA TYR A 86 7.06 -5.72 -5.82
C TYR A 86 6.50 -6.16 -4.47
N SER A 87 6.39 -7.47 -4.25
CA SER A 87 6.20 -8.07 -2.92
C SER A 87 7.52 -8.63 -2.38
N GLY A 88 7.88 -8.28 -1.16
CA GLY A 88 9.15 -8.66 -0.53
C GLY A 88 10.31 -7.74 -0.92
N ASP A 89 11.54 -8.17 -0.62
CA ASP A 89 12.75 -7.40 -0.97
C ASP A 89 12.84 -7.20 -2.51
N PRO A 90 12.97 -5.96 -3.00
CA PRO A 90 13.05 -5.67 -4.44
C PRO A 90 14.20 -6.41 -5.13
N SER A 91 15.26 -6.78 -4.40
CA SER A 91 16.39 -7.57 -4.91
C SER A 91 15.98 -9.00 -5.32
N GLN A 92 14.84 -9.50 -4.82
CA GLN A 92 14.27 -10.80 -5.18
C GLN A 92 13.40 -10.74 -6.45
N ASN A 93 13.19 -9.54 -7.03
CA ASN A 93 12.58 -9.32 -8.34
C ASN A 93 11.25 -10.07 -8.59
N LYS A 94 10.32 -10.10 -7.63
CA LYS A 94 8.95 -10.61 -7.85
C LYS A 94 7.99 -9.43 -8.15
N PRO A 95 7.91 -8.95 -9.41
CA PRO A 95 6.97 -7.89 -9.76
C PRO A 95 5.55 -8.41 -9.64
N LEU A 96 4.68 -7.56 -9.10
CA LEU A 96 3.27 -7.87 -8.95
C LEU A 96 2.51 -7.67 -10.25
N LYS A 97 1.43 -8.44 -10.38
CA LYS A 97 0.48 -8.42 -11.49
C LYS A 97 -0.91 -8.09 -10.95
N VAL A 98 -1.76 -7.53 -11.82
CA VAL A 98 -3.18 -7.40 -11.51
C VAL A 98 -3.77 -8.79 -11.28
N GLY A 99 -4.51 -8.94 -10.19
CA GLY A 99 -5.10 -10.20 -9.74
C GLY A 99 -4.20 -11.03 -8.82
N ASP A 100 -2.96 -10.61 -8.55
CA ASP A 100 -2.11 -11.30 -7.61
C ASP A 100 -2.73 -11.28 -6.20
N LYS A 101 -2.89 -12.47 -5.63
CA LYS A 101 -3.33 -12.65 -4.24
C LYS A 101 -2.11 -12.62 -3.32
N LEU A 102 -2.16 -11.74 -2.33
CA LEU A 102 -1.11 -11.54 -1.33
C LEU A 102 -1.62 -11.97 0.04
N THR A 103 -0.79 -12.70 0.76
CA THR A 103 -1.01 -12.95 2.18
C THR A 103 -0.86 -11.67 3.01
N PRO A 104 -1.39 -11.62 4.23
CA PRO A 104 -1.20 -10.48 5.13
C PRO A 104 0.26 -10.13 5.41
N ASP A 105 1.17 -11.09 5.33
CA ASP A 105 2.61 -10.84 5.53
C ASP A 105 3.34 -10.41 4.25
N GLU A 106 2.90 -10.88 3.08
CA GLU A 106 3.43 -10.41 1.80
C GLU A 106 3.11 -8.93 1.58
N ILE A 107 1.88 -8.52 1.91
CA ILE A 107 1.47 -7.14 1.68
C ILE A 107 2.20 -6.16 2.62
N LYS A 108 2.53 -6.55 3.85
CA LYS A 108 3.36 -5.74 4.78
C LYS A 108 4.77 -5.45 4.26
N ASN A 109 5.20 -6.14 3.21
CA ASN A 109 6.50 -5.99 2.58
C ASN A 109 6.37 -5.56 1.12
N LEU A 110 5.43 -4.67 0.78
CA LEU A 110 5.38 -4.08 -0.55
C LEU A 110 6.49 -3.03 -0.74
N HIS A 111 7.05 -3.03 -1.95
CA HIS A 111 8.03 -2.04 -2.39
C HIS A 111 7.64 -1.47 -3.75
N PHE A 112 7.77 -0.16 -3.91
CA PHE A 112 7.59 0.53 -5.18
C PHE A 112 8.94 1.06 -5.66
N ASP A 113 9.38 0.61 -6.82
CA ASP A 113 10.63 1.03 -7.45
C ASP A 113 10.34 2.11 -8.49
N ALA A 114 10.67 3.37 -8.17
CA ALA A 114 10.35 4.52 -9.00
C ALA A 114 11.37 4.67 -10.13
N THR A 115 10.91 5.02 -11.33
CA THR A 115 11.83 5.36 -12.42
C THR A 115 12.52 6.71 -12.16
N ASP A 116 13.64 6.96 -12.84
CA ASP A 116 14.34 8.26 -12.78
C ASP A 116 13.47 9.45 -13.24
N ASN A 117 12.42 9.19 -14.03
CA ASN A 117 11.49 10.20 -14.53
C ASN A 117 10.15 10.21 -13.77
N PHE A 118 10.11 9.64 -12.56
CA PHE A 118 8.89 9.55 -11.76
C PHE A 118 8.28 10.93 -11.49
N THR A 119 7.00 11.08 -11.80
CA THR A 119 6.22 12.32 -11.61
C THR A 119 5.04 12.14 -10.66
N GLY A 120 4.83 10.92 -10.16
CA GLY A 120 3.67 10.55 -9.36
C GLY A 120 2.86 9.43 -10.02
N THR A 121 2.26 8.57 -9.20
CA THR A 121 1.41 7.47 -9.66
C THR A 121 0.38 7.09 -8.60
N ALA A 122 -0.57 6.25 -8.98
CA ALA A 122 -1.41 5.52 -8.04
C ALA A 122 -1.53 4.04 -8.45
N PHE A 123 -1.96 3.21 -7.50
CA PHE A 123 -2.36 1.82 -7.73
C PHE A 123 -3.50 1.45 -6.78
N LYS A 124 -4.17 0.32 -7.01
CA LYS A 124 -5.32 -0.10 -6.18
C LYS A 124 -5.20 -1.53 -5.69
N TYR A 125 -5.77 -1.77 -4.52
CA TYR A 125 -5.85 -3.09 -3.91
C TYR A 125 -7.17 -3.27 -3.17
N ALA A 126 -7.60 -4.52 -3.01
CA ALA A 126 -8.79 -4.91 -2.27
C ALA A 126 -8.43 -6.00 -1.26
N ALA A 127 -9.12 -6.04 -0.13
CA ALA A 127 -9.00 -7.11 0.85
C ALA A 127 -10.00 -8.23 0.53
N GLY A 128 -9.76 -9.44 1.03
CA GLY A 128 -10.71 -10.54 0.94
C GLY A 128 -10.61 -11.50 2.12
N ASP A 129 -11.66 -12.28 2.30
CA ASP A 129 -11.83 -13.20 3.43
C ASP A 129 -11.61 -14.68 3.04
N LYS A 130 -11.61 -15.58 4.02
CA LYS A 130 -11.50 -17.04 3.80
C LYS A 130 -12.62 -17.63 2.93
N ASN A 131 -13.75 -16.95 2.79
CA ASN A 131 -14.87 -17.37 1.94
C ASN A 131 -14.64 -16.98 0.47
N GLY A 132 -13.62 -16.15 0.20
CA GLY A 132 -13.20 -15.74 -1.12
C GLY A 132 -13.89 -14.47 -1.62
N GLU A 133 -14.70 -13.81 -0.79
CA GLU A 133 -15.27 -12.52 -1.13
C GLU A 133 -14.21 -11.42 -0.99
N THR A 134 -14.32 -10.40 -1.82
CA THR A 134 -13.36 -9.29 -1.89
C THR A 134 -14.06 -7.96 -1.74
N ASP A 135 -13.37 -6.99 -1.13
CA ASP A 135 -13.80 -5.60 -1.03
C ASP A 135 -14.31 -5.09 -2.40
N PRO A 136 -15.62 -4.76 -2.52
CA PRO A 136 -16.17 -4.22 -3.75
C PRO A 136 -15.71 -2.78 -4.02
N PHE A 137 -15.07 -2.11 -3.05
CA PHE A 137 -14.55 -0.75 -3.15
C PHE A 137 -13.03 -0.71 -2.91
N PRO A 138 -12.21 -1.10 -3.91
CA PRO A 138 -10.76 -1.13 -3.75
C PRO A 138 -10.17 0.20 -3.27
N ALA A 139 -9.31 0.14 -2.27
CA ALA A 139 -8.52 1.27 -1.82
C ALA A 139 -7.51 1.72 -2.88
N THR A 140 -7.24 3.02 -2.88
CA THR A 140 -6.26 3.68 -3.73
C THR A 140 -5.03 4.06 -2.92
N VAL A 141 -3.86 3.70 -3.44
CA VAL A 141 -2.57 4.11 -2.94
C VAL A 141 -1.99 5.15 -3.89
N THR A 142 -1.76 6.35 -3.37
CA THR A 142 -1.13 7.44 -4.13
C THR A 142 0.34 7.53 -3.74
N ILE A 143 1.21 7.68 -4.72
CA ILE A 143 2.65 7.89 -4.51
C ILE A 143 3.03 9.16 -5.25
N ASN A 144 3.51 10.14 -4.50
CA ASN A 144 3.88 11.46 -4.98
C ASN A 144 5.42 11.59 -5.12
N PRO A 145 5.92 12.43 -6.03
CA PRO A 145 7.35 12.72 -6.09
C PRO A 145 7.79 13.48 -4.84
N ALA A 146 8.77 12.94 -4.12
CA ALA A 146 9.40 13.63 -2.99
C ALA A 146 10.42 14.65 -3.49
N ASN A 147 10.48 15.82 -2.83
CA ASN A 147 11.44 16.85 -3.18
C ASN A 147 12.89 16.38 -2.89
N ARG A 148 13.79 16.58 -3.86
CA ARG A 148 15.23 16.43 -3.67
C ARG A 148 15.85 17.83 -3.52
N PRO A 149 16.49 18.15 -2.37
CA PRO A 149 17.21 19.40 -2.26
C PRO A 149 18.33 19.45 -3.32
N PRO A 150 18.66 20.63 -3.88
CA PRO A 150 19.72 20.75 -4.86
C PRO A 150 21.04 20.22 -4.32
N ASP A 151 21.75 19.44 -5.13
CA ASP A 151 23.05 18.87 -4.78
C ASP A 151 24.18 19.79 -5.27
N THR A 152 25.00 20.32 -4.36
CA THR A 152 26.11 21.21 -4.71
C THR A 152 27.42 20.43 -4.78
N LYS A 153 28.23 20.69 -5.81
CA LYS A 153 29.57 20.11 -5.93
C LYS A 153 30.63 21.09 -5.45
N PRO A 154 31.67 20.64 -4.71
CA PRO A 154 32.77 21.52 -4.32
C PRO A 154 33.46 22.13 -5.54
N ALA A 155 33.65 23.44 -5.53
CA ALA A 155 34.44 24.16 -6.53
C ALA A 155 35.84 24.44 -5.99
N SER A 156 36.87 24.06 -6.73
CA SER A 156 38.27 24.37 -6.42
C SER A 156 38.84 25.25 -7.53
N ASN A 157 39.22 26.48 -7.16
CA ASN A 157 39.78 27.47 -8.08
C ASN A 157 41.17 27.86 -7.56
N PRO A 158 42.27 27.50 -8.24
CA PRO A 158 43.62 27.92 -7.86
C PRO A 158 43.75 29.44 -7.93
N VAL A 159 44.42 30.05 -6.94
CA VAL A 159 44.65 31.50 -6.90
C VAL A 159 46.13 31.77 -6.63
N GLU A 160 46.75 32.61 -7.46
CA GLU A 160 48.11 33.12 -7.24
C GLU A 160 48.09 34.35 -6.31
N PRO A 161 49.15 34.58 -5.50
CA PRO A 161 49.24 35.78 -4.67
C PRO A 161 49.08 37.07 -5.49
N ASN A 162 48.25 37.98 -4.99
CA ASN A 162 47.95 39.28 -5.60
C ASN A 162 47.26 39.21 -6.98
N LYS A 163 46.60 38.10 -7.32
CA LYS A 163 45.78 37.96 -8.53
C LYS A 163 44.30 37.79 -8.17
N THR A 164 43.42 38.41 -8.94
CA THR A 164 41.98 38.14 -8.89
C THR A 164 41.66 36.97 -9.83
N VAL A 165 40.91 35.98 -9.33
CA VAL A 165 40.44 34.83 -10.10
C VAL A 165 38.91 34.80 -10.09
N GLN A 166 38.30 34.57 -11.24
CA GLN A 166 36.87 34.32 -11.33
C GLN A 166 36.58 32.91 -10.78
N VAL A 167 35.69 32.83 -9.78
CA VAL A 167 35.27 31.55 -9.21
C VAL A 167 34.36 30.84 -10.21
N ALA A 168 34.83 29.71 -10.76
CA ALA A 168 34.05 28.84 -11.61
C ALA A 168 33.55 27.60 -10.84
N GLY A 169 32.57 26.89 -11.40
CA GLY A 169 32.05 25.64 -10.82
C GLY A 169 31.00 25.81 -9.72
N LEU A 170 30.44 27.00 -9.54
CA LEU A 170 29.33 27.25 -8.62
C LEU A 170 28.02 26.83 -9.29
N GLY A 171 27.51 25.65 -8.92
CA GLY A 171 26.24 25.14 -9.42
C GLY A 171 25.69 24.02 -8.55
N ALA A 172 24.37 23.80 -8.67
CA ALA A 172 23.69 22.66 -8.08
C ALA A 172 22.92 21.90 -9.17
N THR A 173 22.71 20.60 -8.96
CA THR A 173 21.85 19.74 -9.80
C THR A 173 20.70 19.16 -9.02
#